data_AF-A0A928B5S0-F1
#
_entry.id   AF-A0A928B5S0-F1
#
_cell.length_a   1.000
_cell.length_b   1.000
_cell.length_c   1.000
_cell.angle_alpha   90.00
_cell.angle_beta   90.00
_cell.angle_gamma   90.00
#
_symmetry.space_group_name_H-M   'P 1'
#
loop_
_entity.id
_entity.type
_entity.pdbx_description
1 polymer ?
#
loop_
_entity_poly.entity_id
_entity_poly.type
_entity_poly.pdbx_seq_one_letter_code
_entity_poly.pdbx_strand_id
1 'polypeptide(L)' 'KEKLMERLATADIKQVKADVLPFVRNPRELDIWSNDYFVQLAEMVNLST' A
#
# COMPACT_ATOMS: atom_id res chain seq x y z
N LYS A 1 -5.09 -1.99 -15.54
CA LYS A 1 -4.26 -2.81 -14.64
C LYS A 1 -2.87 -2.19 -14.47
N GLU A 2 -2.11 -2.01 -15.55
CA GLU A 2 -0.74 -1.49 -15.51
C GLU A 2 -0.61 -0.13 -14.80
N LYS A 3 -1.46 0.84 -15.15
CA LYS A 3 -1.46 2.17 -14.51
C LYS A 3 -1.72 2.15 -12.99
N LEU A 4 -2.48 1.18 -12.48
CA LEU A 4 -2.70 1.02 -11.04
C LEU A 4 -1.43 0.48 -10.38
N MET A 5 -0.85 -0.58 -10.96
CA MET A 5 0.37 -1.19 -10.44
C MET A 5 1.54 -0.22 -10.48
N GLU A 6 1.70 0.53 -11.56
CA GLU A 6 2.71 1.59 -11.70
C GLU A 6 2.58 2.64 -10.60
N ARG A 7 1.36 3.11 -10.32
CA ARG A 7 1.10 4.08 -9.25
C ARG A 7 1.40 3.54 -7.86
N LEU A 8 1.05 2.29 -7.59
CA LEU A 8 1.38 1.64 -6.31
C LEU A 8 2.89 1.41 -6.16
N ALA A 9 3.57 1.03 -7.25
CA ALA A 9 5.01 0.80 -7.28
C ALA A 9 5.84 2.08 -7.09
N THR A 10 5.33 3.23 -7.53
CA THR A 10 6.06 4.51 -7.54
C THR A 10 5.62 5.51 -6.46
N ALA A 11 4.58 5.20 -5.69
CA ALA A 11 4.11 6.06 -4.60
C ALA A 11 5.20 6.27 -3.54
N ASP A 12 5.24 7.47 -2.95
CA ASP A 12 6.08 7.74 -1.79
C ASP A 12 5.43 7.14 -0.54
N ILE A 13 5.83 5.91 -0.21
CA ILE A 13 5.28 5.19 0.95
C ILE A 13 5.52 5.93 2.27
N LYS A 14 6.54 6.79 2.37
CA LYS A 14 6.80 7.55 3.60
C LYS A 14 5.74 8.62 3.79
N GLN A 15 5.36 9.33 2.72
CA GLN A 15 4.25 10.28 2.75
C GLN A 15 2.93 9.58 3.08
N VAL A 16 2.65 8.45 2.42
CA VAL A 16 1.43 7.65 2.69
C VAL A 16 1.36 7.24 4.15
N LYS A 17 2.45 6.73 4.73
CA LYS A 17 2.50 6.39 6.16
C LYS A 17 2.27 7.62 7.05
N ALA A 18 2.85 8.76 6.71
CA ALA A 18 2.69 10.01 7.48
C ALA A 18 1.24 10.51 7.47
N ASP A 19 0.56 10.44 6.33
CA ASP A 19 -0.84 10.86 6.18
C ASP A 19 -1.81 9.97 6.95
N VAL A 20 -1.51 8.66 7.01
CA VAL A 20 -2.37 7.66 7.65
C VAL A 20 -2.08 7.53 9.16
N LEU A 21 -0.87 7.85 9.60
CA LEU A 21 -0.43 7.72 11.00
C LEU A 21 -1.42 8.30 12.03
N PRO A 22 -2.04 9.48 11.84
CA PRO A 22 -2.98 10.05 12.82
C PRO A 22 -4.26 9.22 13.02
N PHE A 23 -4.58 8.32 12.09
CA PHE A 23 -5.83 7.55 12.07
C PHE A 23 -5.64 6.08 12.52
N VAL A 24 -4.39 5.64 12.71
CA VAL A 24 -4.07 4.26 13.07
C VAL A 24 -3.91 4.13 14.58
N ARG A 25 -4.63 3.17 15.18
CA ARG A 25 -4.59 2.93 16.65
C ARG A 25 -3.22 2.46 17.13
N ASN A 26 -2.56 1.60 16.34
CA ASN A 26 -1.23 1.08 16.64
C ASN A 26 -0.29 1.33 15.45
N PRO A 27 0.62 2.33 15.54
CA PRO A 27 1.51 2.67 14.44
C PRO A 27 2.35 1.51 13.89
N ARG A 28 2.61 0.46 14.69
CA ARG A 28 3.35 -0.74 14.22
C ARG A 28 2.63 -1.49 13.10
N GLU A 29 1.33 -1.31 12.96
CA GLU A 29 0.57 -1.87 11.82
C GLU A 29 1.06 -1.31 10.47
N LEU A 30 1.70 -0.13 10.48
CA LEU A 30 2.30 0.47 9.28
C LEU A 30 3.67 -0.13 8.93
N ASP A 31 4.26 -0.98 9.77
CA ASP A 31 5.59 -1.56 9.51
C ASP A 31 5.59 -2.46 8.28
N ILE A 32 4.48 -3.18 8.05
CA ILE A 32 4.31 -4.07 6.88
C ILE A 32 4.04 -3.30 5.59
N TRP A 33 3.70 -2.01 5.66
CA TRP A 33 3.34 -1.22 4.49
C TRP A 33 4.59 -0.94 3.65
N SER A 34 4.57 -1.42 2.41
CA SER A 34 5.55 -1.15 1.36
C SER A 34 4.84 -1.10 0.01
N ASN A 35 5.48 -0.52 -1.00
CA ASN A 35 4.93 -0.54 -2.36
C ASN A 35 4.72 -1.99 -2.82
N ASP A 36 5.69 -2.87 -2.57
CA ASP A 36 5.61 -4.30 -2.92
C ASP A 36 4.43 -5.00 -2.25
N TYR A 37 4.17 -4.68 -0.97
CA TYR A 37 3.02 -5.21 -0.24
C TYR A 37 1.70 -4.84 -0.93
N PHE A 38 1.52 -3.57 -1.30
CA PHE A 38 0.29 -3.11 -1.96
C PHE A 38 0.15 -3.60 -3.40
N VAL A 39 1.26 -3.75 -4.14
CA VAL A 39 1.26 -4.36 -5.48
C VAL A 39 0.80 -5.81 -5.40
N GLN A 40 1.37 -6.61 -4.49
CA GLN A 40 0.97 -8.01 -4.28
C GLN A 40 -0.50 -8.12 -3.86
N LEU A 41 -0.96 -7.27 -2.93
CA LEU A 41 -2.37 -7.25 -2.55
C LEU A 41 -3.29 -6.92 -3.74
N ALA A 42 -2.93 -5.94 -4.57
CA ALA A 42 -3.71 -5.57 -5.74
C ALA A 42 -3.78 -6.72 -6.77
N GLU A 43 -2.75 -7.56 -6.86
CA GLU A 43 -2.78 -8.77 -7.68
C GLU A 43 -3.73 -9.82 -7.08
N MET A 44 -3.70 -10.03 -5.76
CA MET A 44 -4.54 -11.01 -5.06
C MET A 44 -6.04 -10.67 -5.12
N VAL A 45 -6.42 -9.40 -4.94
CA VAL A 45 -7.82 -8.97 -5.02
C VAL A 45 -8.43 -9.26 -6.39
N ASN A 46 -7.61 -9.26 -7.44
CA ASN A 46 -8.05 -9.56 -8.81
C ASN A 46 -8.05 -11.06 -9.14
N LEU A 47 -7.47 -11.93 -8.30
CA LEU A 47 -7.55 -13.39 -8.47
C LEU A 47 -8.90 -13.98 -8.04
N SER A 48 -9.72 -13.21 -7.29
CA SER A 48 -11.02 -13.64 -6.79
C SER A 48 -12.22 -13.22 -7.65
N THR A 49 -12.00 -12.62 -8.83
CA THR A 49 -13.03 -12.16 -9.77
C THR A 49 -12.76 -12.70 -11.16
#